data_AF-A0A949XPW1-F1
#
_entry.id   AF-A0A949XPW1-F1
#
_cell.length_a   1.000
_cell.length_b   1.000
_cell.length_c   1.000
_cell.angle_alpha   90.00
_cell.angle_beta   90.00
_cell.angle_gamma   90.00
#
_symmetry.space_group_name_H-M   'P 1'
#
loop_
_entity.id
_entity.type
_entity.pdbx_description
1 polymer ?
#
loop_
_entity_poly.entity_id
_entity_poly.type
_entity_poly.pdbx_seq_one_letter_code
_entity_poly.pdbx_strand_id
1 'polypeptide(L)'
;MGLRGPGTFDAFFGDGSDGDIVITGSLVLHRDTYFNRVWMSASAGQVPTIFTNSYRLFVNSRMYFVTNGIIDCSGQSGGTGTSGSAIFGGSLAAGGSGGTGSVGNGQPGFPPSTFSASFGGSGGSGGNGGGTTAGAGGSASPVQPSSGSVHNFFSALTGYMFGQGGAYAIAGGAGGGAGGGAGAIQSGGGGGGGGGVLMAAIREIVSFIPSGSIIMAPTGSYAWTTGIFVSQSVGPIVPVQLPFPSSFQIDASGTFQANGGNGGNGQAGGVTGGGGGGGGGVVIVASSNTSGSFVYSANAGAGGVPQGGGAAGQPGVTGTLYLLTV
;
A
#
# COMPACT_ATOMS: atom_id res chain seq x y z
N MET A 1 -8.86 1.20 -34.70
CA MET A 1 -7.61 0.55 -34.23
C MET A 1 -7.72 -0.93 -34.54
N GLY A 2 -6.89 -1.45 -35.43
CA GLY A 2 -6.88 -2.89 -35.71
C GLY A 2 -6.28 -3.64 -34.53
N LEU A 3 -7.09 -4.45 -33.84
CA LEU A 3 -6.61 -5.49 -32.94
C LEU A 3 -5.73 -6.43 -33.77
N ARG A 4 -4.39 -6.25 -33.72
CA ARG A 4 -3.46 -7.17 -34.35
C ARG A 4 -3.48 -8.48 -33.55
N GLY A 5 -4.25 -9.47 -34.01
CA GLY A 5 -4.33 -10.82 -33.45
C GLY A 5 -3.16 -11.73 -33.87
N PRO A 6 -3.14 -13.03 -33.48
CA PRO A 6 -4.15 -13.79 -32.75
C PRO A 6 -3.65 -14.36 -31.39
N GLY A 7 -4.44 -14.23 -30.33
CA GLY A 7 -4.46 -15.23 -29.25
C GLY A 7 -3.74 -14.96 -27.93
N THR A 8 -3.00 -13.87 -27.73
CA THR A 8 -2.36 -13.61 -26.43
C THR A 8 -3.13 -12.59 -25.62
N PHE A 9 -3.29 -12.85 -24.33
CA PHE A 9 -3.92 -12.01 -23.31
C PHE A 9 -3.18 -10.67 -23.08
N ASP A 10 -2.53 -10.09 -24.10
CA ASP A 10 -1.65 -8.93 -23.98
C ASP A 10 -2.39 -7.64 -23.62
N ALA A 11 -3.64 -7.50 -24.06
CA ALA A 11 -4.50 -6.39 -23.68
C ALA A 11 -4.73 -6.30 -22.15
N PHE A 12 -4.49 -7.40 -21.43
CA PHE A 12 -4.66 -7.46 -19.98
C PHE A 12 -3.62 -6.58 -19.24
N PHE A 13 -2.41 -6.43 -19.80
CA PHE A 13 -1.29 -5.72 -19.17
C PHE A 13 -1.12 -4.28 -19.67
N GLY A 14 -2.14 -3.76 -20.37
CA GLY A 14 -2.10 -2.44 -21.00
C GLY A 14 -1.36 -2.42 -22.33
N ASP A 15 -1.30 -1.26 -22.96
CA ASP A 15 -0.70 -1.08 -24.29
C ASP A 15 0.75 -0.57 -24.26
N GLY A 16 1.24 -0.15 -23.08
CA GLY A 16 2.58 0.43 -22.94
C GLY A 16 2.68 1.88 -23.45
N SER A 17 1.57 2.58 -23.67
CA SER A 17 1.53 3.94 -24.24
C SER A 17 2.23 5.02 -23.42
N ASP A 18 2.41 4.82 -22.11
CA ASP A 18 3.17 5.73 -21.23
C ASP A 18 4.69 5.47 -21.27
N GLY A 19 5.13 4.49 -22.05
CA GLY A 19 6.54 4.20 -22.28
C GLY A 19 7.25 3.58 -21.09
N ASP A 20 8.58 3.72 -21.09
CA ASP A 20 9.48 3.16 -20.09
C ASP A 20 9.78 4.20 -18.99
N ILE A 21 9.82 3.78 -17.71
CA ILE A 21 10.08 4.70 -16.59
C ILE A 21 11.02 4.11 -15.54
N VAL A 22 11.97 4.92 -15.07
CA VAL A 22 12.81 4.60 -13.90
C VAL A 22 12.33 5.44 -12.71
N ILE A 23 12.03 4.77 -11.62
CA ILE A 23 11.52 5.36 -10.38
C ILE A 23 12.60 5.26 -9.32
N THR A 24 13.11 6.41 -8.91
CA THR A 24 14.20 6.52 -7.93
C THR A 24 13.79 7.12 -6.59
N GLY A 25 12.55 7.62 -6.51
CA GLY A 25 11.92 8.21 -5.34
C GLY A 25 10.42 7.95 -5.35
N SER A 26 9.60 8.96 -5.05
CA SER A 26 8.15 8.82 -5.04
C SER A 26 7.51 9.25 -6.37
N LEU A 27 6.63 8.40 -6.92
CA LEU A 27 5.76 8.71 -8.04
C LEU A 27 4.31 8.67 -7.56
N VAL A 28 3.55 9.75 -7.77
CA VAL A 28 2.11 9.79 -7.50
C VAL A 28 1.37 9.68 -8.82
N LEU A 29 0.47 8.71 -8.94
CA LEU A 29 -0.38 8.57 -10.12
C LEU A 29 -1.54 9.57 -10.05
N HIS A 30 -1.82 10.22 -11.19
CA HIS A 30 -2.94 11.15 -11.37
C HIS A 30 -3.94 10.70 -12.44
N ARG A 31 -3.68 9.54 -13.05
CA ARG A 31 -4.52 8.85 -14.04
C ARG A 31 -4.13 7.38 -14.07
N ASP A 32 -4.93 6.56 -14.75
CA ASP A 32 -4.49 5.21 -15.12
C ASP A 32 -3.23 5.31 -15.98
N THR A 33 -2.22 4.50 -15.65
CA THR A 33 -0.95 4.48 -16.37
C THR A 33 -0.71 3.14 -17.02
N TYR A 34 -0.15 3.19 -18.22
CA TYR A 34 0.09 2.07 -19.12
C TYR A 34 1.56 2.05 -19.51
N PHE A 35 2.43 1.70 -18.56
CA PHE A 35 3.87 1.64 -18.82
C PHE A 35 4.22 0.40 -19.65
N ASN A 36 5.27 0.51 -20.45
CA ASN A 36 5.88 -0.63 -21.10
C ASN A 36 6.82 -1.35 -20.13
N ARG A 37 7.80 -0.65 -19.54
CA ARG A 37 8.69 -1.17 -18.49
C ARG A 37 8.83 -0.19 -17.33
N VAL A 38 8.98 -0.73 -16.12
CA VAL A 38 9.18 0.04 -14.89
C VAL A 38 10.41 -0.48 -14.16
N TRP A 39 11.33 0.40 -13.76
CA TRP A 39 12.45 0.07 -12.88
C TRP A 39 12.30 0.79 -11.55
N MET A 40 12.11 0.03 -10.47
CA MET A 40 12.14 0.50 -9.10
C MET A 40 13.57 0.42 -8.59
N SER A 41 14.29 1.54 -8.62
CA SER A 41 15.71 1.60 -8.28
C SER A 41 15.98 2.71 -7.28
N ALA A 42 16.22 2.36 -6.03
CA ALA A 42 16.52 3.32 -4.97
C ALA A 42 17.66 4.29 -5.33
N SER A 43 17.47 5.56 -4.96
CA SER A 43 18.58 6.45 -4.66
C SER A 43 19.08 6.16 -3.23
N ALA A 44 20.33 6.53 -2.91
CA ALA A 44 20.89 6.29 -1.59
C ALA A 44 19.97 6.81 -0.46
N GLY A 45 19.47 5.88 0.37
CA GLY A 45 18.59 6.18 1.50
C GLY A 45 17.10 6.36 1.18
N GLN A 46 16.65 6.14 -0.06
CA GLN A 46 15.24 6.27 -0.46
C GLN A 46 14.68 4.96 -1.00
N VAL A 47 13.47 4.59 -0.58
CA VAL A 47 12.73 3.45 -1.14
C VAL A 47 11.85 3.96 -2.27
N PRO A 48 12.04 3.52 -3.53
CA PRO A 48 11.19 3.94 -4.64
C PRO A 48 9.75 3.51 -4.35
N THR A 49 8.81 4.45 -4.45
CA THR A 49 7.41 4.24 -4.06
C THR A 49 6.48 4.77 -5.13
N ILE A 50 5.55 3.95 -5.61
CA ILE A 50 4.43 4.38 -6.46
C ILE A 50 3.19 4.53 -5.59
N PHE A 51 2.72 5.76 -5.39
CA PHE A 51 1.42 6.04 -4.77
C PHE A 51 0.35 6.01 -5.85
N THR A 52 -0.45 4.94 -5.86
CA THR A 52 -1.44 4.69 -6.91
C THR A 52 -2.65 5.60 -6.82
N ASN A 53 -2.99 6.14 -5.65
CA ASN A 53 -4.21 6.95 -5.43
C ASN A 53 -5.48 6.33 -6.04
N SER A 54 -5.60 5.00 -5.94
CA SER A 54 -6.70 4.23 -6.54
C SER A 54 -6.85 4.44 -8.07
N TYR A 55 -5.76 4.72 -8.78
CA TYR A 55 -5.62 4.55 -10.22
C TYR A 55 -5.06 3.18 -10.55
N ARG A 56 -5.33 2.70 -11.77
CA ARG A 56 -4.81 1.42 -12.27
C ARG A 56 -3.39 1.57 -12.74
N LEU A 57 -2.56 0.59 -12.41
CA LEU A 57 -1.20 0.45 -12.91
C LEU A 57 -1.12 -0.74 -13.87
N PHE A 58 -0.86 -0.45 -15.15
CA PHE A 58 -0.60 -1.46 -16.16
C PHE A 58 0.88 -1.43 -16.55
N VAL A 59 1.50 -2.60 -16.64
CA VAL A 59 2.88 -2.77 -17.12
C VAL A 59 2.92 -3.88 -18.16
N ASN A 60 3.00 -3.48 -19.43
CA ASN A 60 2.87 -4.39 -20.56
C ASN A 60 4.07 -5.32 -20.73
N SER A 61 5.26 -5.01 -20.22
CA SER A 61 6.43 -5.89 -20.34
C SER A 61 6.94 -6.36 -18.98
N ARG A 62 7.77 -5.57 -18.30
CA ARG A 62 8.46 -5.98 -17.08
C ARG A 62 8.48 -4.87 -16.06
N MET A 63 8.21 -5.23 -14.80
CA MET A 63 8.50 -4.41 -13.64
C MET A 63 9.68 -5.00 -12.88
N TYR A 64 10.77 -4.22 -12.79
CA TYR A 64 12.00 -4.60 -12.11
C TYR A 64 12.05 -3.98 -10.73
N PHE A 65 12.22 -4.79 -9.71
CA PHE A 65 12.62 -4.36 -8.37
C PHE A 65 14.13 -4.55 -8.26
N VAL A 66 14.88 -3.49 -8.59
CA VAL A 66 16.35 -3.46 -8.48
C VAL A 66 16.78 -3.33 -7.02
N THR A 67 15.95 -2.63 -6.24
CA THR A 67 16.01 -2.56 -4.78
C THR A 67 14.63 -2.84 -4.21
N ASN A 68 14.52 -2.86 -2.88
CA ASN A 68 13.21 -2.86 -2.23
C ASN A 68 12.38 -1.69 -2.76
N GLY A 69 11.17 -1.95 -3.25
CA GLY A 69 10.28 -0.95 -3.82
C GLY A 69 8.85 -1.17 -3.34
N ILE A 70 8.07 -0.10 -3.28
CA ILE A 70 6.70 -0.12 -2.74
C ILE A 70 5.72 0.37 -3.81
N ILE A 71 4.61 -0.34 -3.96
CA ILE A 71 3.41 0.15 -4.63
C ILE A 71 2.35 0.31 -3.54
N ASP A 72 1.88 1.53 -3.34
CA ASP A 72 1.12 1.93 -2.17
C ASP A 72 -0.26 2.52 -2.54
N CYS A 73 -1.25 2.15 -1.74
CA CYS A 73 -2.60 2.70 -1.70
C CYS A 73 -3.12 2.71 -0.25
N SER A 74 -2.27 2.93 0.74
CA SER A 74 -2.59 2.84 2.17
C SER A 74 -3.19 4.13 2.74
N GLY A 75 -4.19 3.99 3.61
CA GLY A 75 -4.80 5.10 4.33
C GLY A 75 -3.83 5.79 5.28
N GLN A 76 -4.05 7.08 5.55
CA GLN A 76 -3.17 7.85 6.43
C GLN A 76 -3.56 7.66 7.91
N SER A 77 -2.57 7.64 8.79
CA SER A 77 -2.81 7.58 10.24
C SER A 77 -3.51 8.84 10.75
N GLY A 78 -4.37 8.68 11.76
CA GLY A 78 -4.91 9.78 12.54
C GLY A 78 -3.86 10.40 13.47
N GLY A 79 -4.02 11.68 13.75
CA GLY A 79 -3.26 12.40 14.77
C GLY A 79 -4.06 12.59 16.05
N THR A 80 -3.50 13.27 17.04
CA THR A 80 -4.28 13.78 18.18
C THR A 80 -5.25 14.84 17.68
N GLY A 81 -6.55 14.64 17.90
CA GLY A 81 -7.60 15.54 17.39
C GLY A 81 -7.84 15.48 15.88
N THR A 82 -6.88 15.06 15.06
CA THR A 82 -6.98 15.12 13.58
C THR A 82 -7.27 13.75 12.97
N SER A 83 -8.28 13.65 12.11
CA SER A 83 -8.58 12.43 11.36
C SER A 83 -7.46 12.04 10.39
N GLY A 84 -7.24 10.74 10.21
CA GLY A 84 -6.43 10.22 9.11
C GLY A 84 -7.14 10.41 7.77
N SER A 85 -6.44 10.98 6.79
CA SER A 85 -6.97 11.19 5.45
C SER A 85 -7.27 9.87 4.74
N ALA A 86 -8.38 9.86 4.00
CA ALA A 86 -8.68 8.84 3.02
C ALA A 86 -7.65 8.85 1.88
N ILE A 87 -7.45 7.71 1.23
CA ILE A 87 -6.88 7.70 -0.11
C ILE A 87 -7.88 8.27 -1.11
N PHE A 88 -7.42 9.18 -1.97
CA PHE A 88 -8.25 9.77 -3.02
C PHE A 88 -8.76 8.69 -3.99
N GLY A 89 -10.00 8.83 -4.44
CA GLY A 89 -10.56 7.96 -5.47
C GLY A 89 -10.07 8.41 -6.84
N GLY A 90 -9.29 7.57 -7.51
CA GLY A 90 -8.85 7.78 -8.88
C GLY A 90 -9.90 7.26 -9.87
N SER A 91 -9.48 6.32 -10.71
CA SER A 91 -10.38 5.60 -11.63
C SER A 91 -11.11 4.42 -10.97
N LEU A 92 -10.72 4.10 -9.72
CA LEU A 92 -11.36 3.18 -8.78
C LEU A 92 -11.84 3.97 -7.55
N ALA A 93 -12.70 3.37 -6.72
CA ALA A 93 -13.24 4.10 -5.58
C ALA A 93 -12.22 4.26 -4.44
N ALA A 94 -12.41 5.33 -3.67
CA ALA A 94 -11.57 5.75 -2.55
C ALA A 94 -11.65 4.79 -1.34
N GLY A 95 -10.75 5.00 -0.39
CA GLY A 95 -10.95 4.58 1.01
C GLY A 95 -11.77 5.62 1.80
N GLY A 96 -12.18 5.28 3.03
CA GLY A 96 -12.89 6.20 3.93
C GLY A 96 -11.95 7.02 4.81
N SER A 97 -12.28 8.27 5.11
CA SER A 97 -11.52 9.09 6.08
C SER A 97 -11.82 8.65 7.51
N GLY A 98 -10.85 8.80 8.41
CA GLY A 98 -11.08 8.58 9.83
C GLY A 98 -11.94 9.67 10.49
N GLY A 99 -12.27 9.48 11.76
CA GLY A 99 -13.02 10.45 12.57
C GLY A 99 -12.12 11.51 13.17
N THR A 100 -12.59 12.74 13.28
CA THR A 100 -11.87 13.82 13.95
C THR A 100 -12.04 13.71 15.46
N GLY A 101 -10.94 13.70 16.21
CA GLY A 101 -10.97 13.70 17.67
C GLY A 101 -11.60 14.99 18.19
N SER A 102 -12.53 14.88 19.12
CA SER A 102 -13.28 16.03 19.65
C SER A 102 -12.98 16.27 21.12
N VAL A 103 -13.30 17.49 21.55
CA VAL A 103 -13.10 18.01 22.90
C VAL A 103 -14.30 17.63 23.82
N GLY A 104 -14.87 16.45 23.60
CA GLY A 104 -16.12 15.98 24.22
C GLY A 104 -16.47 14.58 23.69
N ASN A 105 -17.75 14.30 23.41
CA ASN A 105 -18.14 13.05 22.72
C ASN A 105 -17.37 12.89 21.43
N GLY A 106 -16.61 11.79 21.33
CA GLY A 106 -15.79 11.44 20.17
C GLY A 106 -16.67 11.46 18.94
N GLN A 107 -16.25 12.16 17.89
CA GLN A 107 -17.00 12.11 16.65
C GLN A 107 -16.86 10.70 16.06
N PRO A 108 -17.95 10.11 15.52
CA PRO A 108 -17.80 8.94 14.69
C PRO A 108 -16.73 9.19 13.61
N GLY A 109 -16.12 8.09 13.15
CA GLY A 109 -15.42 8.08 11.87
C GLY A 109 -16.33 8.78 10.88
N PHE A 110 -15.88 9.88 10.24
CA PHE A 110 -16.80 10.80 9.57
C PHE A 110 -17.82 9.99 8.75
N PRO A 111 -19.12 9.99 9.12
CA PRO A 111 -20.12 9.26 8.38
C PRO A 111 -20.30 10.02 7.08
N PRO A 112 -19.83 9.44 5.98
CA PRO A 112 -20.82 8.69 5.20
C PRO A 112 -20.30 7.44 4.50
N SER A 113 -19.12 6.90 4.82
CA SER A 113 -18.59 5.76 4.05
C SER A 113 -19.02 4.40 4.60
N THR A 114 -20.32 4.20 4.89
CA THR A 114 -20.91 2.87 4.68
C THR A 114 -20.68 2.55 3.21
N PHE A 115 -19.57 1.89 2.90
CA PHE A 115 -19.36 1.44 1.54
C PHE A 115 -20.30 0.27 1.32
N SER A 116 -21.35 0.49 0.52
CA SER A 116 -22.12 -0.59 -0.07
C SER A 116 -21.24 -1.30 -1.09
N ALA A 117 -21.08 -2.62 -0.95
CA ALA A 117 -20.24 -3.41 -1.85
C ALA A 117 -18.74 -3.04 -1.83
N SER A 118 -18.17 -2.92 -0.63
CA SER A 118 -16.71 -2.83 -0.46
C SER A 118 -16.08 -4.20 -0.28
N PHE A 119 -14.90 -4.39 -0.86
CA PHE A 119 -14.02 -5.52 -0.58
C PHE A 119 -12.93 -5.16 0.47
N GLY A 120 -12.88 -3.91 0.90
CA GLY A 120 -12.04 -3.47 2.00
C GLY A 120 -12.68 -3.80 3.36
N GLY A 121 -11.89 -3.67 4.42
CA GLY A 121 -12.33 -3.89 5.79
C GLY A 121 -13.05 -2.67 6.38
N SER A 122 -13.84 -2.91 7.43
CA SER A 122 -14.40 -1.84 8.26
C SER A 122 -13.32 -1.18 9.12
N GLY A 123 -13.51 0.09 9.49
CA GLY A 123 -12.69 0.77 10.47
C GLY A 123 -13.07 0.38 11.90
N GLY A 124 -12.11 0.45 12.82
CA GLY A 124 -12.33 0.20 14.25
C GLY A 124 -13.02 1.39 14.93
N SER A 125 -13.75 1.14 16.01
CA SER A 125 -14.30 2.22 16.85
C SER A 125 -13.19 2.96 17.60
N GLY A 126 -13.40 4.24 17.90
CA GLY A 126 -12.56 4.95 18.87
C GLY A 126 -12.76 4.42 20.29
N GLY A 127 -11.89 4.84 21.20
CA GLY A 127 -12.00 4.58 22.63
C GLY A 127 -12.67 5.73 23.39
N ASN A 128 -13.36 5.42 24.49
CA ASN A 128 -14.05 6.40 25.33
C ASN A 128 -13.04 7.25 26.13
N GLY A 129 -13.40 8.50 26.46
CA GLY A 129 -12.61 9.40 27.30
C GLY A 129 -13.49 10.28 28.19
N GLY A 130 -13.13 10.47 29.47
CA GLY A 130 -13.77 11.46 30.35
C GLY A 130 -15.28 11.28 30.56
N GLY A 131 -15.80 10.06 30.45
CA GLY A 131 -17.24 9.77 30.50
C GLY A 131 -18.00 10.05 29.19
N THR A 132 -17.28 10.42 28.13
CA THR A 132 -17.84 10.68 26.80
C THR A 132 -17.75 9.43 25.91
N THR A 133 -18.77 9.25 25.07
CA THR A 133 -18.85 8.13 24.13
C THR A 133 -17.86 8.33 22.99
N ALA A 134 -17.18 7.26 22.60
CA ALA A 134 -16.32 7.25 21.43
C ALA A 134 -17.10 7.31 20.11
N GLY A 135 -16.39 7.68 19.05
CA GLY A 135 -16.88 7.55 17.70
C GLY A 135 -16.99 6.10 17.23
N ALA A 136 -18.11 5.75 16.61
CA ALA A 136 -18.23 4.51 15.86
C ALA A 136 -17.21 4.46 14.71
N GLY A 137 -16.71 3.26 14.38
CA GLY A 137 -15.89 3.03 13.19
C GLY A 137 -16.73 3.07 11.92
N GLY A 138 -16.11 3.39 10.79
CA GLY A 138 -16.76 3.27 9.48
C GLY A 138 -17.01 1.80 9.13
N SER A 139 -18.12 1.51 8.46
CA SER A 139 -18.48 0.14 8.07
C SER A 139 -18.23 -0.09 6.58
N ALA A 140 -17.66 -1.25 6.26
CA ALA A 140 -17.61 -1.79 4.91
C ALA A 140 -18.63 -2.93 4.87
N SER A 141 -19.65 -2.81 4.01
CA SER A 141 -20.64 -3.87 3.86
C SER A 141 -20.23 -4.81 2.72
N PRO A 142 -20.43 -6.13 2.88
CA PRO A 142 -20.13 -7.08 1.83
C PRO A 142 -20.87 -6.75 0.55
N VAL A 143 -20.19 -7.04 -0.56
CA VAL A 143 -20.77 -7.06 -1.89
C VAL A 143 -21.97 -8.00 -1.92
N GLN A 144 -23.14 -7.46 -2.29
CA GLN A 144 -24.34 -8.26 -2.46
C GLN A 144 -24.23 -9.10 -3.74
N PRO A 145 -24.78 -10.32 -3.80
CA PRO A 145 -24.74 -11.14 -5.02
C PRO A 145 -25.27 -10.43 -6.28
N SER A 146 -26.24 -9.53 -6.12
CA SER A 146 -26.80 -8.71 -7.22
C SER A 146 -25.82 -7.69 -7.80
N SER A 147 -24.75 -7.33 -7.07
CA SER A 147 -23.70 -6.42 -7.53
C SER A 147 -22.69 -7.10 -8.47
N GLY A 148 -22.78 -8.42 -8.67
CA GLY A 148 -21.87 -9.19 -9.51
C GLY A 148 -20.72 -9.82 -8.72
N SER A 149 -19.64 -10.16 -9.43
CA SER A 149 -18.45 -10.80 -8.83
C SER A 149 -17.17 -10.27 -9.43
N VAL A 150 -16.14 -10.06 -8.60
CA VAL A 150 -14.79 -9.70 -9.06
C VAL A 150 -14.03 -10.87 -9.66
N HIS A 151 -14.57 -12.08 -9.57
CA HIS A 151 -13.95 -13.28 -10.14
C HIS A 151 -14.19 -13.40 -11.65
N ASN A 152 -15.00 -12.53 -12.26
CA ASN A 152 -15.12 -12.49 -13.71
C ASN A 152 -13.95 -11.71 -14.32
N PHE A 153 -13.51 -12.15 -15.49
CA PHE A 153 -12.33 -11.61 -16.19
C PHE A 153 -12.40 -10.09 -16.39
N PHE A 154 -13.56 -9.55 -16.79
CA PHE A 154 -13.72 -8.13 -17.03
C PHE A 154 -13.63 -7.31 -15.75
N SER A 155 -14.15 -7.83 -14.65
CA SER A 155 -14.06 -7.18 -13.34
C SER A 155 -12.63 -7.20 -12.79
N ALA A 156 -11.91 -8.30 -12.96
CA ALA A 156 -10.50 -8.38 -12.58
C ALA A 156 -9.62 -7.44 -13.43
N LEU A 157 -9.97 -7.20 -14.69
CA LEU A 157 -9.24 -6.31 -15.62
C LEU A 157 -9.57 -4.83 -15.44
N THR A 158 -10.79 -4.50 -15.02
CA THR A 158 -11.24 -3.10 -14.92
C THR A 158 -11.34 -2.61 -13.48
N GLY A 159 -11.33 -3.50 -12.49
CA GLY A 159 -11.66 -3.13 -11.10
C GLY A 159 -13.10 -2.64 -10.93
N TYR A 160 -13.98 -2.92 -11.91
CA TYR A 160 -15.41 -2.67 -11.83
C TYR A 160 -16.17 -3.98 -11.70
N MET A 161 -17.16 -4.01 -10.82
CA MET A 161 -18.14 -5.07 -10.72
C MET A 161 -19.28 -4.86 -11.71
N PHE A 162 -19.66 -5.90 -12.46
CA PHE A 162 -20.81 -5.85 -13.37
C PHE A 162 -21.95 -6.70 -12.79
N GLY A 163 -22.98 -6.03 -12.29
CA GLY A 163 -24.15 -6.65 -11.66
C GLY A 163 -25.47 -6.21 -12.28
N GLN A 164 -26.58 -6.67 -11.69
CA GLN A 164 -27.94 -6.36 -12.16
C GLN A 164 -28.24 -4.85 -12.14
N GLY A 165 -27.60 -4.10 -11.24
CA GLY A 165 -27.76 -2.65 -11.11
C GLY A 165 -26.75 -1.80 -11.91
N GLY A 166 -25.90 -2.43 -12.73
CA GLY A 166 -24.90 -1.75 -13.56
C GLY A 166 -23.45 -2.04 -13.15
N ALA A 167 -22.56 -1.13 -13.53
CA ALA A 167 -21.13 -1.20 -13.22
C ALA A 167 -20.81 -0.41 -11.93
N TYR A 168 -20.18 -1.06 -10.96
CA TYR A 168 -19.79 -0.44 -9.68
C TYR A 168 -18.28 -0.48 -9.52
N ALA A 169 -17.65 0.64 -9.20
CA ALA A 169 -16.24 0.64 -8.84
C ALA A 169 -16.06 -0.11 -7.51
N ILE A 170 -15.03 -0.97 -7.42
CA ILE A 170 -14.63 -1.57 -6.16
C ILE A 170 -14.17 -0.45 -5.22
N ALA A 171 -14.68 -0.44 -3.99
CA ALA A 171 -14.28 0.49 -2.94
C ALA A 171 -13.26 -0.12 -1.97
N GLY A 172 -12.43 0.76 -1.40
CA GLY A 172 -11.44 0.42 -0.38
C GLY A 172 -12.04 0.22 1.01
N GLY A 173 -11.17 0.22 2.02
CA GLY A 173 -11.54 0.11 3.43
C GLY A 173 -12.18 1.37 3.99
N ALA A 174 -12.99 1.21 5.03
CA ALA A 174 -13.60 2.33 5.75
C ALA A 174 -12.64 2.94 6.78
N GLY A 175 -12.82 4.22 7.13
CA GLY A 175 -12.02 4.90 8.15
C GLY A 175 -12.44 4.53 9.58
N GLY A 176 -11.51 4.65 10.53
CA GLY A 176 -11.74 4.40 11.96
C GLY A 176 -12.46 5.54 12.68
N GLY A 177 -13.05 5.22 13.83
CA GLY A 177 -13.77 6.16 14.70
C GLY A 177 -12.84 7.06 15.52
N ALA A 178 -13.29 8.26 15.91
CA ALA A 178 -12.47 9.10 16.80
C ALA A 178 -12.63 8.68 18.26
N GLY A 179 -11.58 8.89 19.06
CA GLY A 179 -11.64 8.75 20.51
C GLY A 179 -12.45 9.89 21.16
N GLY A 180 -13.03 9.62 22.32
CA GLY A 180 -13.68 10.64 23.17
C GLY A 180 -12.67 11.53 23.91
N GLY A 181 -12.99 12.81 24.05
CA GLY A 181 -12.21 13.80 24.79
C GLY A 181 -12.60 13.89 26.27
N ALA A 182 -11.70 14.43 27.10
CA ALA A 182 -11.97 14.73 28.50
C ALA A 182 -12.18 16.24 28.70
N GLY A 183 -13.44 16.67 28.68
CA GLY A 183 -13.81 18.06 28.96
C GLY A 183 -13.38 19.06 27.89
N ALA A 184 -13.54 20.36 28.20
CA ALA A 184 -13.60 21.46 27.21
C ALA A 184 -12.28 21.85 26.51
N ILE A 185 -11.14 21.20 26.80
CA ILE A 185 -9.84 21.54 26.17
C ILE A 185 -9.04 20.33 25.64
N GLN A 186 -9.48 19.10 25.88
CA GLN A 186 -8.71 17.90 25.52
C GLN A 186 -9.43 17.07 24.47
N SER A 187 -8.76 16.89 23.33
CA SER A 187 -9.25 16.08 22.22
C SER A 187 -8.92 14.59 22.40
N GLY A 188 -9.84 13.73 21.98
CA GLY A 188 -9.52 12.33 21.73
C GLY A 188 -8.61 12.15 20.52
N GLY A 189 -8.11 10.93 20.33
CA GLY A 189 -7.34 10.58 19.12
C GLY A 189 -8.23 10.56 17.87
N GLY A 190 -7.75 11.07 16.74
CA GLY A 190 -8.45 10.93 15.47
C GLY A 190 -8.37 9.50 14.94
N GLY A 191 -9.42 9.01 14.27
CA GLY A 191 -9.40 7.70 13.64
C GLY A 191 -8.48 7.64 12.42
N GLY A 192 -7.95 6.47 12.08
CA GLY A 192 -7.13 6.26 10.88
C GLY A 192 -7.96 6.19 9.60
N GLY A 193 -7.40 6.62 8.47
CA GLY A 193 -8.04 6.47 7.15
C GLY A 193 -8.02 5.02 6.66
N GLY A 194 -9.05 4.59 5.93
CA GLY A 194 -9.08 3.26 5.31
C GLY A 194 -8.18 3.18 4.07
N GLY A 195 -7.65 1.99 3.79
CA GLY A 195 -6.86 1.73 2.58
C GLY A 195 -7.70 1.88 1.31
N GLY A 196 -7.08 2.30 0.21
CA GLY A 196 -7.73 2.42 -1.10
C GLY A 196 -7.80 1.08 -1.85
N VAL A 197 -7.98 1.17 -3.17
CA VAL A 197 -7.91 0.00 -4.06
C VAL A 197 -6.61 0.08 -4.85
N LEU A 198 -5.70 -0.85 -4.59
CA LEU A 198 -4.51 -1.05 -5.40
C LEU A 198 -4.84 -2.09 -6.47
N MET A 199 -4.82 -1.65 -7.72
CA MET A 199 -4.94 -2.55 -8.87
C MET A 199 -3.70 -2.44 -9.76
N ALA A 200 -2.99 -3.54 -9.89
CA ALA A 200 -1.82 -3.64 -10.76
C ALA A 200 -1.93 -4.87 -11.67
N ALA A 201 -1.88 -4.64 -12.98
CA ALA A 201 -1.76 -5.68 -13.99
C ALA A 201 -0.37 -5.58 -14.61
N ILE A 202 0.54 -6.44 -14.18
CA ILE A 202 1.95 -6.42 -14.55
C ILE A 202 2.30 -7.74 -15.20
N ARG A 203 2.71 -7.74 -16.47
CA ARG A 203 2.98 -8.99 -17.19
C ARG A 203 4.00 -9.84 -16.45
N GLU A 204 5.15 -9.27 -16.14
CA GLU A 204 6.24 -9.98 -15.48
C GLU A 204 6.81 -9.11 -14.36
N ILE A 205 6.76 -9.64 -13.13
CA ILE A 205 7.36 -9.02 -11.96
C ILE A 205 8.69 -9.71 -11.68
N VAL A 206 9.78 -8.95 -11.75
CA VAL A 206 11.14 -9.45 -11.60
C VAL A 206 11.82 -8.75 -10.45
N SER A 207 12.19 -9.51 -9.44
CA SER A 207 13.25 -9.10 -8.52
C SER A 207 14.58 -9.28 -9.25
N PHE A 208 15.24 -8.16 -9.53
CA PHE A 208 16.50 -8.17 -10.29
C PHE A 208 17.66 -7.85 -9.36
N ILE A 209 18.54 -8.82 -9.20
CA ILE A 209 19.91 -8.58 -8.75
C ILE A 209 20.72 -8.40 -10.03
N PRO A 210 21.36 -7.26 -10.28
CA PRO A 210 22.35 -7.17 -11.35
C PRO A 210 23.45 -8.18 -11.08
N SER A 211 23.41 -9.32 -11.77
CA SER A 211 24.49 -10.29 -11.78
C SER A 211 25.69 -9.62 -12.47
N GLY A 212 26.53 -8.92 -11.71
CA GLY A 212 27.75 -8.32 -12.25
C GLY A 212 28.35 -7.10 -11.56
N SER A 213 27.70 -6.45 -10.58
CA SER A 213 28.30 -5.28 -9.92
C SER A 213 28.56 -5.53 -8.43
N ILE A 214 29.80 -5.90 -8.11
CA ILE A 214 30.35 -5.76 -6.75
C ILE A 214 30.51 -4.26 -6.49
N ILE A 215 29.53 -3.65 -5.83
CA ILE A 215 29.66 -2.28 -5.31
C ILE A 215 30.33 -2.39 -3.93
N MET A 216 31.66 -2.27 -3.89
CA MET A 216 32.38 -2.07 -2.63
C MET A 216 32.11 -0.65 -2.16
N ALA A 217 31.16 -0.47 -1.25
CA ALA A 217 30.91 0.83 -0.62
C ALA A 217 32.10 1.17 0.32
N PRO A 218 32.73 2.35 0.19
CA PRO A 218 33.80 2.75 1.09
C PRO A 218 33.19 3.28 2.39
N THR A 219 33.23 2.48 3.46
CA THR A 219 32.95 2.99 4.81
C THR A 219 34.26 3.20 5.56
N GLY A 220 34.57 4.46 5.86
CA GLY A 220 35.54 4.85 6.89
C GLY A 220 36.89 5.28 6.36
N SER A 221 37.39 6.38 6.91
CA SER A 221 38.72 6.96 6.69
C SER A 221 39.82 5.97 7.11
N TYR A 222 40.12 5.01 6.26
CA TYR A 222 41.40 4.30 6.26
C TYR A 222 42.22 4.86 5.11
N ALA A 223 43.44 5.30 5.44
CA ALA A 223 44.40 5.81 4.49
C ALA A 223 44.51 4.86 3.30
N TRP A 224 44.30 5.41 2.11
CA TRP A 224 44.46 4.71 0.86
C TRP A 224 45.91 4.23 0.73
N THR A 225 46.12 2.96 1.03
CA THR A 225 47.22 2.19 0.46
C THR A 225 46.62 0.91 -0.10
N THR A 226 46.79 0.75 -1.41
CA THR A 226 46.41 -0.40 -2.25
C THR A 226 44.92 -0.57 -2.56
N GLY A 227 44.56 -0.12 -3.77
CA GLY A 227 43.52 -0.76 -4.55
C GLY A 227 43.82 -2.24 -4.76
N ILE A 228 42.82 -2.98 -5.24
CA ILE A 228 43.04 -4.31 -5.81
C ILE A 228 43.90 -4.12 -7.06
N PHE A 229 45.21 -4.11 -6.86
CA PHE A 229 46.14 -4.48 -7.90
C PHE A 229 45.94 -5.98 -8.10
N VAL A 230 45.27 -6.36 -9.18
CA VAL A 230 45.74 -7.55 -9.90
C VAL A 230 47.07 -7.11 -10.50
N SER A 231 48.12 -7.15 -9.67
CA SER A 231 49.49 -7.02 -10.11
C SER A 231 49.68 -8.10 -11.16
N GLN A 232 49.85 -7.69 -12.41
CA GLN A 232 50.34 -8.57 -13.45
C GLN A 232 51.81 -8.86 -13.12
N SER A 233 52.01 -9.79 -12.18
CA SER A 233 53.27 -10.48 -12.03
C SER A 233 53.52 -11.23 -13.34
N VAL A 234 54.71 -11.07 -13.90
CA VAL A 234 55.15 -11.68 -15.17
C VAL A 234 55.48 -13.17 -14.98
N GLY A 235 54.64 -13.89 -14.25
CA GLY A 235 54.73 -15.32 -13.97
C GLY A 235 53.41 -16.04 -14.29
N PRO A 236 53.41 -17.39 -14.35
CA PRO A 236 52.24 -18.18 -14.69
C PRO A 236 51.08 -17.86 -13.73
N ILE A 237 49.94 -17.47 -14.29
CA ILE A 237 48.72 -17.12 -13.57
C ILE A 237 48.28 -18.34 -12.77
N VAL A 238 48.47 -18.29 -11.44
CA VAL A 238 47.82 -19.21 -10.51
C VAL A 238 46.45 -18.63 -10.21
N PRO A 239 45.33 -19.26 -10.64
CA PRO A 239 44.01 -18.79 -10.28
C PRO A 239 43.85 -18.90 -8.76
N VAL A 240 43.86 -17.76 -8.07
CA VAL A 240 43.50 -17.70 -6.66
C VAL A 240 41.99 -17.86 -6.58
N GLN A 241 41.54 -19.08 -6.29
CA GLN A 241 40.14 -19.39 -6.05
C GLN A 241 39.78 -18.82 -4.67
N LEU A 242 39.31 -17.58 -4.65
CA LEU A 242 38.77 -16.98 -3.42
C LEU A 242 37.53 -17.80 -3.00
N PRO A 243 37.44 -18.26 -1.74
CA PRO A 243 36.30 -19.02 -1.25
C PRO A 243 35.13 -18.07 -1.02
N PHE A 244 34.49 -17.65 -2.11
CA PHE A 244 33.17 -17.05 -2.00
C PHE A 244 32.17 -18.19 -1.76
N PRO A 245 31.27 -18.07 -0.77
CA PRO A 245 30.13 -18.97 -0.70
C PRO A 245 29.41 -18.90 -2.04
N SER A 246 29.03 -20.05 -2.59
CA SER A 246 28.44 -20.20 -3.93
C SER A 246 27.08 -19.52 -4.11
N SER A 247 26.59 -18.80 -3.10
CA SER A 247 25.45 -17.89 -3.21
C SER A 247 25.48 -16.87 -2.07
N PHE A 248 25.99 -15.67 -2.34
CA PHE A 248 25.60 -14.49 -1.57
C PHE A 248 24.38 -13.89 -2.27
N GLN A 249 23.20 -14.29 -1.83
CA GLN A 249 21.93 -13.86 -2.39
C GLN A 249 21.41 -12.68 -1.55
N ILE A 250 21.39 -11.48 -2.13
CA ILE A 250 20.63 -10.35 -1.58
C ILE A 250 19.26 -10.40 -2.25
N ASP A 251 18.25 -10.84 -1.53
CA ASP A 251 16.87 -10.86 -2.04
C ASP A 251 16.34 -9.43 -2.16
N ALA A 252 16.37 -8.84 -3.36
CA ALA A 252 15.53 -7.69 -3.64
C ALA A 252 14.06 -8.14 -3.53
N SER A 253 13.22 -7.35 -2.86
CA SER A 253 11.80 -7.68 -2.64
C SER A 253 10.91 -6.52 -3.07
N GLY A 254 9.69 -6.81 -3.51
CA GLY A 254 8.69 -5.78 -3.78
C GLY A 254 7.53 -5.87 -2.79
N THR A 255 6.96 -4.73 -2.42
CA THR A 255 5.77 -4.65 -1.57
C THR A 255 4.61 -4.03 -2.33
N PHE A 256 3.45 -4.69 -2.30
CA PHE A 256 2.16 -4.18 -2.76
C PHE A 256 1.26 -4.02 -1.54
N GLN A 257 0.84 -2.79 -1.24
CA GLN A 257 0.07 -2.54 -0.02
C GLN A 257 -1.09 -1.57 -0.18
N ALA A 258 -2.19 -1.91 0.49
CA ALA A 258 -3.35 -1.05 0.70
C ALA A 258 -3.77 -1.17 2.16
N ASN A 259 -2.93 -0.73 3.09
CA ASN A 259 -3.19 -0.88 4.53
C ASN A 259 -4.13 0.23 5.04
N GLY A 260 -4.83 -0.04 6.14
CA GLY A 260 -5.50 1.00 6.92
C GLY A 260 -4.49 1.82 7.72
N GLY A 261 -4.77 3.11 7.91
CA GLY A 261 -4.00 3.99 8.77
C GLY A 261 -4.26 3.72 10.25
N ASN A 262 -3.28 3.96 11.11
CA ASN A 262 -3.44 3.78 12.55
C ASN A 262 -4.32 4.90 13.14
N GLY A 263 -5.02 4.60 14.23
CA GLY A 263 -5.68 5.63 15.04
C GLY A 263 -4.65 6.48 15.79
N GLY A 264 -4.96 7.76 15.96
CA GLY A 264 -4.17 8.70 16.73
C GLY A 264 -4.29 8.45 18.24
N ASN A 265 -3.24 8.82 18.98
CA ASN A 265 -3.28 8.76 20.44
C ASN A 265 -4.14 9.89 21.02
N GLY A 266 -4.78 9.61 22.15
CA GLY A 266 -5.48 10.65 22.92
C GLY A 266 -4.53 11.77 23.37
N GLN A 267 -5.05 12.98 23.56
CA GLN A 267 -4.26 14.12 24.04
C GLN A 267 -3.83 13.90 25.49
N ALA A 268 -2.56 14.20 25.79
CA ALA A 268 -2.01 14.11 27.15
C ALA A 268 -2.68 15.13 28.10
N GLY A 269 -2.66 14.83 29.40
CA GLY A 269 -3.15 15.73 30.45
C GLY A 269 -4.58 15.47 30.94
N GLY A 270 -5.27 14.44 30.44
CA GLY A 270 -6.50 13.94 31.06
C GLY A 270 -7.02 12.65 30.44
N VAL A 271 -8.29 12.33 30.71
CA VAL A 271 -8.90 11.01 30.42
C VAL A 271 -9.35 10.93 28.96
N THR A 272 -8.45 10.88 27.99
CA THR A 272 -8.81 10.87 26.56
C THR A 272 -8.72 9.47 25.96
N GLY A 273 -9.65 9.14 25.07
CA GLY A 273 -9.65 7.88 24.34
C GLY A 273 -8.78 7.93 23.08
N GLY A 274 -8.24 6.77 22.66
CA GLY A 274 -7.52 6.63 21.40
C GLY A 274 -8.44 6.56 20.19
N GLY A 275 -7.97 6.96 19.00
CA GLY A 275 -8.71 6.79 17.74
C GLY A 275 -8.73 5.33 17.29
N GLY A 276 -9.77 4.91 16.57
CA GLY A 276 -9.84 3.59 15.95
C GLY A 276 -8.97 3.49 14.69
N GLY A 277 -8.45 2.30 14.40
CA GLY A 277 -7.68 2.06 13.18
C GLY A 277 -8.56 2.02 11.92
N GLY A 278 -8.02 2.43 10.78
CA GLY A 278 -8.70 2.29 9.49
C GLY A 278 -8.76 0.83 9.02
N GLY A 279 -9.77 0.49 8.23
CA GLY A 279 -9.87 -0.82 7.59
C GLY A 279 -8.84 -0.98 6.47
N GLY A 280 -8.36 -2.20 6.26
CA GLY A 280 -7.52 -2.52 5.11
C GLY A 280 -8.27 -2.31 3.79
N GLY A 281 -7.53 -1.94 2.75
CA GLY A 281 -8.04 -1.72 1.40
C GLY A 281 -8.16 -3.02 0.60
N VAL A 282 -7.99 -2.91 -0.70
CA VAL A 282 -8.02 -4.06 -1.61
C VAL A 282 -6.74 -4.06 -2.42
N VAL A 283 -6.07 -5.21 -2.52
CA VAL A 283 -4.92 -5.40 -3.40
C VAL A 283 -5.29 -6.44 -4.44
N ILE A 284 -5.30 -6.01 -5.70
CA ILE A 284 -5.50 -6.86 -6.88
C ILE A 284 -4.21 -6.82 -7.68
N VAL A 285 -3.50 -7.94 -7.73
CA VAL A 285 -2.30 -8.08 -8.55
C VAL A 285 -2.53 -9.22 -9.53
N ALA A 286 -2.37 -8.90 -10.81
CA ALA A 286 -2.47 -9.88 -11.87
C ALA A 286 -1.19 -9.89 -12.70
N SER A 287 -0.61 -11.07 -12.86
CA SER A 287 0.69 -11.25 -13.51
C SER A 287 0.81 -12.59 -14.21
N SER A 288 1.54 -12.64 -15.32
CA SER A 288 1.83 -13.92 -16.00
C SER A 288 2.96 -14.69 -15.34
N ASN A 289 3.93 -13.97 -14.77
CA ASN A 289 5.05 -14.57 -14.06
C ASN A 289 5.57 -13.63 -12.96
N THR A 290 6.02 -14.24 -11.87
CA THR A 290 6.66 -13.56 -10.74
C THR A 290 7.94 -14.29 -10.37
N SER A 291 9.07 -13.59 -10.39
CA SER A 291 10.35 -14.12 -9.91
C SER A 291 10.87 -13.26 -8.76
N GLY A 292 11.14 -13.89 -7.63
CA GLY A 292 11.55 -13.23 -6.38
C GLY A 292 10.53 -13.35 -5.26
N SER A 293 10.82 -12.70 -4.12
CA SER A 293 9.94 -12.64 -2.96
C SER A 293 9.17 -11.31 -2.96
N PHE A 294 7.84 -11.39 -2.88
CA PHE A 294 6.95 -10.24 -2.85
C PHE A 294 6.03 -10.30 -1.64
N VAL A 295 5.81 -9.14 -1.01
CA VAL A 295 4.88 -9.00 0.12
C VAL A 295 3.62 -8.30 -0.37
N TYR A 296 2.47 -8.91 -0.12
CA TYR A 296 1.16 -8.35 -0.41
C TYR A 296 0.44 -8.08 0.91
N SER A 297 -0.07 -6.85 1.10
CA SER A 297 -0.63 -6.43 2.38
C SER A 297 -1.91 -5.60 2.23
N ALA A 298 -2.96 -6.02 2.91
CA ALA A 298 -4.20 -5.26 3.08
C ALA A 298 -4.56 -5.20 4.58
N ASN A 299 -3.56 -4.97 5.42
CA ASN A 299 -3.71 -5.02 6.87
C ASN A 299 -4.60 -3.88 7.39
N ALA A 300 -5.31 -4.14 8.47
CA ALA A 300 -5.97 -3.10 9.25
C ALA A 300 -4.95 -2.17 9.92
N GLY A 301 -5.36 -0.92 10.16
CA GLY A 301 -4.68 -0.03 11.08
C GLY A 301 -4.90 -0.45 12.54
N ALA A 302 -3.91 -0.21 13.38
CA ALA A 302 -4.01 -0.37 14.83
C ALA A 302 -4.86 0.74 15.46
N GLY A 303 -5.49 0.46 16.60
CA GLY A 303 -6.10 1.48 17.43
C GLY A 303 -5.05 2.34 18.15
N GLY A 304 -5.40 3.60 18.40
CA GLY A 304 -4.58 4.55 19.15
C GLY A 304 -4.60 4.28 20.65
N VAL A 305 -3.54 4.71 21.33
CA VAL A 305 -3.37 4.56 22.78
C VAL A 305 -4.12 5.67 23.52
N PRO A 306 -4.83 5.35 24.62
CA PRO A 306 -5.51 6.36 25.43
C PRO A 306 -4.55 7.13 26.36
N GLN A 307 -5.07 8.17 27.01
CA GLN A 307 -4.39 8.87 28.11
C GLN A 307 -5.28 8.96 29.35
N GLY A 308 -4.65 9.08 30.52
CA GLY A 308 -5.33 9.37 31.80
C GLY A 308 -6.42 8.39 32.22
N GLY A 309 -6.40 7.14 31.74
CA GLY A 309 -7.42 6.13 32.03
C GLY A 309 -8.57 6.06 31.01
N GLY A 310 -8.45 6.74 29.86
CA GLY A 310 -9.34 6.50 28.73
C GLY A 310 -9.18 5.08 28.15
N ALA A 311 -10.08 4.70 27.24
CA ALA A 311 -10.01 3.41 26.55
C ALA A 311 -9.22 3.52 25.23
N ALA A 312 -8.52 2.45 24.86
CA ALA A 312 -7.85 2.35 23.57
C ALA A 312 -8.87 2.29 22.42
N GLY A 313 -8.49 2.81 21.26
CA GLY A 313 -9.23 2.56 20.04
C GLY A 313 -9.14 1.09 19.64
N GLN A 314 -10.14 0.62 18.91
CA GLN A 314 -10.13 -0.73 18.34
C GLN A 314 -9.35 -0.73 17.02
N PRO A 315 -8.66 -1.84 16.68
CA PRO A 315 -8.11 -2.01 15.34
C PRO A 315 -9.23 -2.07 14.29
N GLY A 316 -8.89 -1.75 13.04
CA GLY A 316 -9.78 -2.01 11.91
C GLY A 316 -9.87 -3.49 11.55
N VAL A 317 -10.57 -3.79 10.46
CA VAL A 317 -10.63 -5.13 9.86
C VAL A 317 -9.70 -5.18 8.64
N THR A 318 -8.97 -6.28 8.49
CA THR A 318 -8.11 -6.52 7.32
C THR A 318 -8.97 -6.56 6.05
N GLY A 319 -8.44 -6.00 4.97
CA GLY A 319 -9.08 -6.01 3.66
C GLY A 319 -8.82 -7.30 2.88
N THR A 320 -8.92 -7.22 1.56
CA THR A 320 -8.87 -8.41 0.69
C THR A 320 -7.69 -8.39 -0.27
N LEU A 321 -7.10 -9.56 -0.49
CA LEU A 321 -6.02 -9.79 -1.46
C LEU A 321 -6.53 -10.70 -2.59
N TYR A 322 -6.31 -10.29 -3.84
CA TYR A 322 -6.56 -11.07 -5.05
C TYR A 322 -5.28 -11.16 -5.86
N LEU A 323 -4.72 -12.36 -5.95
CA LEU A 323 -3.52 -12.66 -6.75
C LEU A 323 -3.93 -13.55 -7.92
N LEU A 324 -3.77 -13.04 -9.13
CA LEU A 324 -4.15 -13.75 -10.36
C LEU A 324 -2.90 -14.08 -11.16
N THR A 325 -2.72 -15.35 -11.48
CA THR A 325 -1.75 -15.80 -12.47
C THR A 325 -2.48 -16.00 -13.80
N VAL A 326 -2.06 -15.28 -14.84
CA VAL A 326 -2.76 -15.21 -16.15
C VAL A 326 -1.87 -15.69 -17.28
#